data_AF-A0AAD3SUM2-F1
#
_entry.id   AF-A0AAD3SUM2-F1
#
_cell.length_a   1.000
_cell.length_b   1.000
_cell.length_c   1.000
_cell.angle_alpha   90.00
_cell.angle_beta   90.00
_cell.angle_gamma   90.00
#
_symmetry.space_group_name_H-M   'P 1'
#
loop_
_entity.id
_entity.type
_entity.pdbx_description
1 polymer ?
#
loop_
_entity_poly.entity_id
_entity_poly.type
_entity_poly.pdbx_seq_one_letter_code
_entity_poly.pdbx_strand_id
1 'polypeptide(L)' 'MRATLEDEENLTAERIEGVLNLFTDHVSNGQWESDGWPETWTEYAVSKLALNSYSRLLAKRLKDCNISVNCFCPGFTQTE' A
#
# COMPACT_ATOMS: atom_id res chain seq x y z
N MET A 1 2.64 -10.21 -4.15
CA MET A 1 2.05 -9.06 -3.44
C MET A 1 2.54 -7.72 -3.99
N ARG A 2 3.83 -7.38 -3.89
CA ARG A 2 4.36 -6.10 -4.41
C ARG A 2 4.09 -5.89 -5.91
N ALA A 3 4.34 -6.91 -6.73
CA ALA A 3 4.04 -6.89 -8.17
C ALA A 3 2.55 -6.60 -8.48
N THR A 4 1.63 -7.05 -7.63
CA THR A 4 0.18 -6.80 -7.78
C THR A 4 -0.17 -5.33 -7.65
N LEU A 5 0.55 -4.60 -6.79
CA LEU A 5 0.34 -3.17 -6.52
C LEU A 5 1.24 -2.26 -7.36
N GLU A 6 2.24 -2.83 -8.03
CA GLU A 6 3.13 -2.13 -8.98
C GLU A 6 2.55 -2.04 -10.39
N ASP A 7 1.62 -2.95 -10.74
CA ASP A 7 0.85 -2.94 -11.98
C ASP A 7 -0.12 -1.73 -12.02
N GLU A 8 0.36 -0.60 -12.53
CA GLU A 8 -0.42 0.65 -12.63
C GLU A 8 -1.62 0.55 -13.56
N GLU A 9 -1.51 -0.25 -14.63
CA GLU A 9 -2.56 -0.35 -15.64
C GLU A 9 -3.82 -0.97 -15.03
N ASN A 10 -3.62 -2.01 -14.23
CA ASN A 10 -4.68 -2.79 -13.61
C ASN A 10 -4.90 -2.46 -12.14
N LEU A 11 -4.31 -1.39 -11.60
CA LEU A 11 -4.48 -1.00 -10.20
C LEU A 11 -5.92 -0.56 -9.93
N THR A 12 -6.58 -1.20 -8.95
CA THR A 12 -7.92 -0.83 -8.49
C THR A 12 -7.99 -0.77 -6.96
N ALA A 13 -9.05 -0.17 -6.43
CA ALA A 13 -9.25 -0.08 -4.98
C ALA A 13 -9.41 -1.48 -4.37
N GLU A 14 -10.12 -2.36 -5.07
CA GLU A 14 -10.40 -3.74 -4.66
C GLU A 14 -9.13 -4.58 -4.64
N ARG A 15 -8.17 -4.35 -5.54
CA ARG A 15 -6.86 -5.01 -5.48
C ARG A 15 -6.01 -4.53 -4.31
N ILE A 16 -6.07 -3.24 -3.98
CA ILE A 16 -5.38 -2.68 -2.80
C ILE A 16 -5.98 -3.26 -1.52
N GLU A 17 -7.32 -3.25 -1.42
CA GLU A 17 -8.06 -3.82 -0.30
C GLU A 17 -7.82 -5.34 -0.18
N GLY A 18 -7.81 -6.08 -1.28
CA GLY A 18 -7.53 -7.50 -1.29
C GLY A 18 -6.14 -7.84 -0.72
N VAL A 19 -5.13 -7.01 -0.98
CA VAL A 19 -3.80 -7.17 -0.38
C VAL A 19 -3.82 -6.87 1.12
N LEU A 20 -4.57 -5.87 1.58
CA LEU A 20 -4.72 -5.56 3.00
C LEU A 20 -5.46 -6.68 3.75
N ASN A 21 -6.55 -7.19 3.17
CA ASN A 21 -7.32 -8.29 3.74
C ASN A 21 -6.48 -9.56 3.84
N LEU A 22 -5.72 -9.89 2.78
CA LEU A 22 -4.78 -11.00 2.81
C LEU A 22 -3.75 -10.85 3.93
N PHE A 23 -3.21 -9.63 4.13
CA PHE A 23 -2.29 -9.36 5.22
C PHE A 23 -2.94 -9.60 6.59
N THR A 24 -4.12 -9.04 6.83
CA THR A 24 -4.82 -9.20 8.12
C THR A 24 -5.20 -10.65 8.39
N ASP A 25 -5.55 -11.41 7.36
CA ASP A 25 -5.83 -12.85 7.48
C ASP A 25 -4.55 -13.62 7.85
N HIS A 26 -3.43 -13.33 7.20
CA HIS A 26 -2.14 -13.96 7.52
C HIS A 26 -1.65 -13.59 8.92
N VAL A 27 -1.88 -12.35 9.37
CA VAL A 27 -1.61 -11.93 10.75
C VAL A 27 -2.46 -12.73 11.73
N SER A 28 -3.76 -12.84 11.48
CA SER A 28 -4.70 -13.57 12.35
C SER A 28 -4.37 -15.06 12.43
N ASN A 29 -3.82 -15.64 11.36
CA ASN A 29 -3.41 -17.04 11.29
C ASN A 29 -1.95 -17.27 11.71
N GLY A 30 -1.19 -16.22 12.08
CA GLY A 30 0.23 -16.34 12.46
C GLY A 30 1.17 -16.71 11.32
N GLN A 31 0.77 -16.50 10.05
CA GLN A 31 1.53 -16.89 8.85
C GLN A 31 2.34 -15.73 8.24
N TRP A 32 2.14 -14.51 8.73
CA TRP A 32 2.75 -13.30 8.17
C TRP A 32 4.29 -13.32 8.21
N GLU A 33 4.92 -14.04 9.15
CA GLU A 33 6.38 -14.14 9.24
C GLU A 33 7.00 -15.02 8.12
N SER A 34 6.26 -16.00 7.60
CA SER A 34 6.78 -16.96 6.61
C SER A 34 6.43 -16.62 5.16
N ASP A 35 5.42 -15.76 4.95
CA ASP A 35 4.79 -15.59 3.64
C ASP A 35 5.37 -14.43 2.80
N GLY A 36 6.61 -14.04 3.09
CA GLY A 36 7.34 -13.03 2.31
C GLY A 36 6.83 -11.60 2.49
N TRP A 37 6.18 -11.32 3.63
CA TRP A 37 5.83 -9.96 4.06
C TRP A 37 7.10 -9.19 4.50
N PRO A 38 7.06 -7.85 4.54
CA PRO A 38 8.22 -7.07 4.98
C PRO A 38 8.67 -7.49 6.39
N GLU A 39 9.97 -7.75 6.60
CA GLU A 39 10.48 -8.21 7.91
C GLU A 39 10.59 -7.09 8.95
N THR A 40 10.69 -5.84 8.51
CA THR A 40 10.85 -4.67 9.39
C THR A 40 9.62 -3.80 9.35
N TRP A 41 9.03 -3.55 10.53
CA TRP A 41 7.84 -2.70 10.71
C TRP A 41 6.72 -3.12 9.76
N THR A 42 6.42 -4.43 9.74
CA THR A 42 5.61 -5.08 8.71
C THR A 42 4.29 -4.38 8.47
N GLU A 43 3.53 -4.12 9.54
CA GLU A 43 2.23 -3.45 9.51
C GLU A 43 2.34 -2.02 8.97
N TYR A 44 3.39 -1.29 9.35
CA TYR A 44 3.66 0.05 8.85
C TYR A 44 4.05 0.03 7.36
N ALA A 45 4.92 -0.89 6.96
CA ALA A 45 5.36 -1.04 5.58
C ALA A 45 4.20 -1.41 4.65
N VAL A 46 3.35 -2.35 5.06
CA VAL A 46 2.15 -2.76 4.32
C VAL A 46 1.15 -1.61 4.22
N SER A 47 0.89 -0.88 5.31
CA SER A 47 -0.04 0.26 5.29
C SER A 47 0.47 1.42 4.41
N LYS A 48 1.76 1.73 4.44
CA LYS A 48 2.37 2.75 3.57
C LYS A 48 2.42 2.33 2.11
N LEU A 49 2.64 1.05 1.82
CA LEU A 49 2.54 0.52 0.46
C LEU A 49 1.12 0.72 -0.10
N ALA A 50 0.09 0.35 0.68
CA ALA A 50 -1.30 0.55 0.28
C ALA A 50 -1.65 2.03 0.08
N LEU A 51 -1.19 2.92 0.97
CA LEU A 51 -1.38 4.37 0.84
C LEU A 51 -0.75 4.94 -0.44
N ASN A 52 0.47 4.52 -0.76
CA ASN A 52 1.17 4.97 -1.97
C ASN A 52 0.47 4.46 -3.24
N SER A 53 0.03 3.20 -3.26
CA SER A 53 -0.75 2.65 -4.36
C SER A 53 -2.09 3.37 -4.52
N TYR A 54 -2.80 3.65 -3.44
CA TYR A 54 -4.05 4.40 -3.49
C TYR A 54 -3.85 5.83 -3.98
N SER A 55 -2.74 6.48 -3.61
CA SER A 55 -2.37 7.81 -4.12
C SER A 55 -2.20 7.81 -5.65
N ARG A 56 -1.55 6.78 -6.22
CA ARG A 56 -1.42 6.61 -7.69
C ARG A 56 -2.78 6.41 -8.36
N LEU A 57 -3.65 5.58 -7.77
CA LEU A 57 -5.00 5.36 -8.26
C LEU A 57 -5.82 6.65 -8.26
N LEU A 58 -5.77 7.43 -7.18
CA LEU A 58 -6.45 8.72 -7.08
C LEU A 58 -5.90 9.74 -8.09
N ALA A 59 -4.58 9.80 -8.28
CA ALA A 59 -3.96 10.68 -9.27
C ALA A 59 -4.49 10.38 -10.69
N LYS A 60 -4.66 9.09 -11.05
CA LYS A 60 -5.26 8.68 -12.33
C LYS A 60 -6.73 9.10 -12.43
N ARG A 61 -7.52 8.87 -11.37
CA ARG A 61 -8.97 9.18 -11.33
C ARG A 61 -9.27 10.67 -11.39
N LEU A 62 -8.41 11.51 -10.82
CA LEU A 62 -8.64 12.95 -10.68
C LEU A 62 -7.87 13.80 -11.70
N LYS A 63 -7.20 13.15 -12.67
CA LYS A 63 -6.40 13.81 -13.70
C LYS A 63 -7.21 14.87 -14.48
N ASP A 64 -8.46 14.55 -14.83
CA ASP A 64 -9.33 15.44 -15.61
C ASP A 64 -9.95 16.57 -14.77
N CYS A 65 -9.87 16.47 -13.44
CA CYS A 65 -10.29 17.51 -12.51
C CYS A 65 -9.19 18.54 -12.22
N ASN A 66 -8.02 18.41 -12.88
CA ASN A 66 -6.84 19.24 -12.63
C ASN A 66 -6.36 19.18 -11.17
N ILE A 67 -6.50 18.01 -10.54
CA ILE A 67 -6.03 17.73 -9.17
C ILE A 67 -4.81 16.82 -9.23
N SER A 68 -3.74 17.21 -8.54
CA SER A 68 -2.56 16.36 -8.34
C SER A 68 -2.62 15.67 -6.98
N VAL A 69 -2.43 14.35 -6.98
CA VAL A 69 -2.36 13.53 -5.75
C VAL A 69 -0.98 12.91 -5.70
N ASN A 70 -0.27 13.11 -4.60
CA ASN A 70 1.11 12.65 -4.41
C ASN A 70 1.30 12.07 -3.01
N CYS A 71 2.27 11.18 -2.88
CA CYS A 71 2.76 10.65 -1.60
C CYS A 71 4.22 11.06 -1.42
N PHE A 72 4.60 11.43 -0.19
CA PHE A 72 5.95 11.89 0.11
C PHE A 72 6.45 11.28 1.42
N CYS A 73 7.72 10.90 1.46
CA CYS A 73 8.39 10.46 2.68
C CYS A 73 9.12 11.67 3.28
N PRO A 74 8.76 12.14 4.49
CA PRO A 74 9.40 13.30 5.12
C PRO A 74 10.85 13.02 5.58
N GLY A 75 11.30 11.76 5.50
CA GLY A 75 12.55 11.32 6.09
C GLY A 75 12.41 10.98 7.57
N PHE A 76 13.47 10.43 8.15
CA PHE A 76 13.52 10.15 9.58
C PHE A 76 13.42 11.46 10.36
N THR A 77 12.35 11.60 11.14
CA THR A 77 11.99 12.83 11.84
C THR A 77 11.81 12.50 13.32
N GLN A 78 12.37 13.34 14.19
CA GLN A 78 12.09 13.21 15.62
C GLN A 78 10.65 13.63 15.90
N THR A 79 9.83 12.65 16.24
CA THR A 79 8.46 12.83 16.75
C THR A 79 8.41 12.34 18.20
N GLU A 80 7.22 12.27 18.83
CA GLU A 80 7.05 11.93 20.27
C GLU A 80 7.95 10.82 20.82
#